data_AF-A0AA96UKV7-F1
#
_entry.id   AF-A0AA96UKV7-F1
#
_cell.length_a   1.000
_cell.length_b   1.000
_cell.length_c   1.000
_cell.angle_alpha   90.00
_cell.angle_beta   90.00
_cell.angle_gamma   90.00
#
_symmetry.space_group_name_H-M   'P 1'
#
loop_
_entity.id
_entity.type
_entity.pdbx_description
1 polymer ?
#
loop_
_entity_poly.entity_id
_entity_poly.type
_entity_poly.pdbx_seq_one_letter_code
_entity_poly.pdbx_strand_id
1 'polypeptide(L)' 'MSDQQHLYRVEMLDRAPDGAPLWGVRRPDGSWCRSMAKPAWYIGRRTAEHDAADLNRYHGLTSDGS' A
#
# COMPACT_ATOMS: atom_id res chain seq x y z
N MET A 1 -0.35 20.35 -7.11
CA MET A 1 0.75 19.36 -7.10
C MET A 1 1.21 19.27 -5.66
N SER A 2 0.97 18.25 -4.83
CA SER A 2 0.55 16.87 -5.07
C SER A 2 0.12 16.25 -3.72
N ASP A 3 -1.16 16.31 -3.35
CA ASP A 3 -1.64 15.64 -2.12
C ASP A 3 -1.56 14.11 -2.19
N GLN A 4 -1.45 13.55 -3.40
CA GLN A 4 -1.19 12.12 -3.60
C GLN A 4 0.17 11.64 -3.08
N GLN A 5 1.13 12.54 -2.83
CA GLN A 5 2.45 12.15 -2.31
C GLN A 5 2.44 11.87 -0.80
N HIS A 6 1.38 12.24 -0.08
CA HIS A 6 1.28 12.06 1.37
C HIS A 6 0.40 10.89 1.82
N LEU A 7 -0.01 9.99 0.91
CA LEU A 7 -0.91 8.88 1.22
C LEU A 7 -0.19 7.53 1.26
N TYR A 8 -0.73 6.61 2.05
CA TYR A 8 -0.45 5.20 1.87
C TYR A 8 -1.09 4.73 0.56
N ARG A 9 -0.28 4.12 -0.31
CA ARG A 9 -0.69 3.73 -1.66
C ARG A 9 -0.35 2.29 -1.97
N VAL A 10 -1.15 1.67 -2.82
CA VAL A 10 -0.92 0.31 -3.29
C VAL A 10 0.00 0.32 -4.50
N GLU A 11 1.10 -0.40 -4.40
CA GLU A 11 2.06 -0.56 -5.48
C GLU A 11 2.42 -2.04 -5.66
N MET A 12 2.81 -2.39 -6.89
CA MET A 12 3.39 -3.69 -7.15
C MET A 12 4.76 -3.75 -6.48
N LEU A 13 4.90 -4.68 -5.55
CA LEU A 13 6.13 -4.90 -4.79
C LEU A 13 7.13 -5.72 -5.60
N ASP A 14 6.66 -6.82 -6.17
CA ASP A 14 7.48 -7.77 -6.93
C ASP A 14 6.59 -8.70 -7.77
N ARG A 15 7.18 -9.74 -8.39
CA ARG A 15 6.49 -10.88 -8.98
C ARG A 15 6.90 -12.17 -8.30
N ALA A 16 5.92 -13.02 -8.03
CA ALA A 16 6.18 -14.39 -7.59
C ALA A 16 6.89 -15.19 -8.70
N PRO A 17 7.52 -16.35 -8.38
CA PRO A 17 8.24 -17.16 -9.37
C PRO A 17 7.37 -17.66 -10.53
N ASP A 18 6.06 -17.75 -10.33
CA ASP A 18 5.05 -18.09 -11.34
C ASP A 18 4.60 -16.88 -12.19
N GLY A 19 5.16 -15.70 -11.94
CA GLY A 19 4.83 -14.44 -12.60
C GLY A 19 3.65 -13.69 -12.00
N ALA A 20 3.00 -14.20 -10.95
CA ALA A 20 1.88 -13.52 -10.32
C ALA A 20 2.35 -12.21 -9.66
N PRO A 21 1.64 -11.08 -9.84
CA PRO A 21 2.04 -9.82 -9.24
C PRO A 21 1.81 -9.84 -7.72
N LEU A 22 2.85 -9.47 -6.97
CA LEU A 22 2.80 -9.27 -5.53
C LEU A 22 2.54 -7.80 -5.26
N TRP A 23 1.55 -7.50 -4.43
CA TRP A 23 1.15 -6.14 -4.11
C TRP A 23 1.51 -5.80 -2.66
N GLY A 24 1.88 -4.55 -2.42
CA GLY A 24 2.18 -4.07 -1.09
C GLY A 24 1.69 -2.63 -0.89
N VAL A 25 1.78 -2.16 0.36
CA VAL A 25 1.46 -0.78 0.71
C VAL A 25 2.73 0.03 0.87
N ARG A 26 2.88 1.04 0.02
CA ARG A 26 3.91 2.06 0.08
C ARG A 26 3.45 3.18 1.01
N ARG A 27 4.32 3.59 1.91
CA ARG A 27 4.10 4.69 2.84
C ARG A 27 4.28 6.06 2.16
N PRO A 28 3.76 7.14 2.76
CA PRO A 28 3.99 8.51 2.30
C PRO A 28 5.48 8.88 2.16
N ASP A 29 6.32 8.38 3.07
CA ASP A 29 7.79 8.59 3.05
C ASP A 29 8.51 7.76 1.97
N GLY A 30 7.78 7.00 1.16
CA GLY A 30 8.35 6.12 0.15
C GLY A 30 9.04 4.90 0.76
N SER A 31 8.78 4.52 2.00
CA SER A 31 9.18 3.20 2.52
C SER A 31 8.04 2.19 2.38
N TRP A 32 8.33 0.89 2.50
CA TRP A 32 7.30 -0.15 2.54
C TRP A 32 6.78 -0.35 3.96
N CYS A 33 5.49 -0.65 4.10
CA CYS A 33 4.94 -1.04 5.40
C CYS A 33 5.52 -2.36 5.89
N ARG A 34 6.37 -2.30 6.94
CA ARG A 34 6.97 -3.47 7.59
C ARG A 34 5.95 -4.39 8.28
N SER A 35 4.76 -3.87 8.62
CA SER A 35 3.72 -4.60 9.37
C SER A 35 2.80 -5.45 8.50
N MET A 36 3.20 -5.78 7.27
CA MET A 36 2.62 -6.92 6.57
C MET A 36 3.11 -8.17 7.30
N ALA A 37 2.54 -8.49 8.47
CA ALA A 37 2.82 -9.73 9.24
C ALA A 37 2.50 -11.01 8.44
N LYS A 38 2.03 -10.84 7.20
CA LYS A 38 1.95 -11.83 6.17
C LYS A 38 3.19 -11.73 5.28
N PRO A 39 3.84 -12.86 4.98
CA PRO A 39 4.94 -12.85 4.03
C PRO A 39 4.55 -12.10 2.75
N ALA A 40 5.47 -11.30 2.21
CA ALA A 40 5.27 -10.43 1.04
C ALA A 40 4.64 -11.14 -0.18
N TRP A 41 4.72 -12.47 -0.24
CA TRP A 41 4.16 -13.33 -1.27
C TRP A 41 2.64 -13.60 -1.19
N TYR A 42 1.91 -13.08 -0.20
CA TYR A 42 0.49 -13.43 0.00
C TYR A 42 -0.50 -12.26 0.03
N ILE A 43 -0.07 -11.04 -0.31
CA ILE A 43 -0.99 -9.89 -0.33
C ILE A 43 -1.45 -9.68 -1.77
N GLY A 44 -2.62 -10.24 -2.06
CA GLY A 44 -3.36 -9.88 -3.27
C GLY A 44 -3.71 -8.38 -3.25
N ARG A 45 -3.83 -7.78 -4.44
CA ARG A 45 -4.10 -6.34 -4.62
C ARG A 45 -5.23 -5.82 -3.72
N ARG A 46 -6.33 -6.56 -3.62
CA ARG A 46 -7.50 -6.19 -2.81
C ARG A 46 -7.18 -6.06 -1.31
N THR A 47 -6.30 -6.91 -0.78
CA THR A 47 -5.87 -6.82 0.63
C THR A 47 -4.99 -5.59 0.81
N ALA A 48 -4.04 -5.33 -0.10
CA ALA A 48 -3.23 -4.12 -0.04
C ALA A 48 -4.10 -2.84 -0.12
N GLU A 49 -5.14 -2.83 -0.95
CA GLU A 49 -6.08 -1.71 -1.06
C GLU A 49 -6.85 -1.46 0.24
N HIS A 50 -7.31 -2.53 0.89
CA HIS A 50 -7.96 -2.43 2.19
C HIS A 50 -7.00 -1.91 3.28
N ASP A 51 -5.79 -2.46 3.34
CA ASP A 51 -4.76 -2.05 4.31
C ASP A 51 -4.35 -0.58 4.11
N ALA A 52 -4.16 -0.15 2.85
CA ALA A 52 -3.86 1.24 2.53
C ALA A 52 -4.98 2.18 2.95
N ALA A 53 -6.25 1.81 2.70
CA ALA A 53 -7.41 2.59 3.10
C ALA A 53 -7.53 2.70 4.64
N ASP A 54 -7.29 1.60 5.36
CA ASP A 54 -7.31 1.60 6.82
C ASP A 54 -6.15 2.41 7.42
N LEU A 55 -4.94 2.32 6.85
CA LEU A 55 -3.79 3.12 7.26
C LEU A 55 -4.02 4.61 7.02
N ASN A 56 -4.56 4.97 5.85
CA ASN A 56 -4.96 6.34 5.54
C ASN A 56 -5.99 6.85 6.55
N ARG A 57 -7.03 6.07 6.85
CA ARG A 57 -8.05 6.43 7.84
C ARG A 57 -7.46 6.58 9.25
N TYR A 58 -6.61 5.63 9.68
CA TYR A 58 -5.99 5.63 11.00
C TYR A 58 -5.08 6.86 11.22
N HIS A 59 -4.36 7.26 10.17
CA HIS A 59 -3.48 8.44 10.22
C HIS A 59 -4.19 9.76 9.87
N GLY A 60 -5.50 9.76 9.64
CA GLY A 60 -6.25 10.96 9.23
C GLY A 60 -5.85 11.49 7.86
N LEU A 61 -5.20 10.67 7.04
CA LEU A 61 -4.75 10.97 5.69
C LEU A 61 -5.90 10.65 4.72
N THR A 62 -6.98 11.43 4.77
CA THR A 62 -8.02 11.33 3.74
C THR A 62 -7.56 12.07 2.49
N SER A 63 -7.80 11.47 1.31
CA SER A 63 -7.78 12.15 0.02
C SER A 63 -8.90 13.19 -0.02
N ASP A 64 -8.86 14.21 0.85
CA ASP A 64 -9.73 15.36 0.71
C ASP A 64 -9.13 16.17 -0.44
N GLY A 65 -9.71 15.96 -1.61
CA GLY A 65 -9.33 16.67 -2.83
C GLY A 65 -9.59 18.16 -2.65
N SER A 66 -8.51 18.93 -2.60
CA SER A 66 -8.51 20.34 -3.03
C SER A 66 -8.38 20.43 -4.54
#